data_AF-A0A936HIL5-F1
#
_entry.id   AF-A0A936HIL5-F1
#
_cell.length_a   1.000
_cell.length_b   1.000
_cell.length_c   1.000
_cell.angle_alpha   90.00
_cell.angle_beta   90.00
_cell.angle_gamma   90.00
#
_symmetry.space_group_name_H-M   'P 1'
#
loop_
_entity.id
_entity.type
_entity.pdbx_description
1 polymer ?
#
loop_
_entity_poly.entity_id
_entity_poly.type
_entity_poly.pdbx_seq_one_letter_code
_entity_poly.pdbx_strand_id
1 'polypeptide(L)'
;MTEHDERADPDGEAYETVQLQIAARGADLWLVLEAAQYARMLIREEPASSQQADVVDAFAQAFSGYTENWEDNTAQNSSAVLEALGAHLDALRGQGLQVHWAIVQHSYETEDADTTTIPLAIISVTPDLSPTIHLAMPDNLDIGDED
;
A
#
# COMPACT_ATOMS: atom_id res chain seq x y z
N MET A 1 -43.56 -14.64 -13.67
CA MET A 1 -42.87 -14.96 -12.41
C MET A 1 -41.43 -14.59 -12.65
N THR A 2 -41.02 -13.47 -12.07
CA THR A 2 -39.73 -12.81 -12.32
C THR A 2 -38.60 -13.56 -11.64
N GLU A 3 -37.44 -13.45 -12.27
CA GLU A 3 -36.13 -14.07 -12.03
C GLU A 3 -35.42 -13.71 -10.71
N HIS A 4 -34.33 -14.46 -10.48
CA HIS A 4 -33.15 -14.19 -9.64
C HIS A 4 -33.30 -14.13 -8.11
N ASP A 5 -32.49 -14.95 -7.43
CA ASP A 5 -31.43 -14.49 -6.51
C ASP A 5 -30.62 -15.75 -6.13
N GLU A 6 -29.51 -16.00 -6.82
CA GLU A 6 -28.17 -15.67 -6.31
C GLU A 6 -27.90 -16.39 -4.98
N ARG A 7 -27.24 -17.54 -5.09
CA ARG A 7 -26.67 -18.23 -3.95
C ARG A 7 -25.57 -17.31 -3.41
N ALA A 8 -25.84 -16.66 -2.28
CA ALA A 8 -24.79 -16.06 -1.47
C ALA A 8 -23.84 -17.18 -1.03
N ASP A 9 -22.63 -17.20 -1.56
CA ASP A 9 -21.51 -17.95 -1.00
C ASP A 9 -21.26 -17.44 0.43
N PRO A 10 -21.36 -18.28 1.47
CA PRO A 10 -21.24 -17.84 2.87
C PRO A 10 -19.80 -17.62 3.35
N ASP A 11 -18.82 -17.67 2.44
CA ASP A 11 -17.37 -17.47 2.67
C ASP A 11 -16.81 -16.42 1.67
N GLY A 12 -17.62 -15.42 1.30
CA GLY A 12 -17.24 -14.41 0.32
C GLY A 12 -16.24 -13.41 0.90
N GLU A 13 -14.94 -13.74 0.89
CA GLU A 13 -13.88 -12.73 0.97
C GLU A 13 -14.22 -11.63 -0.05
N ALA A 14 -14.49 -10.42 0.44
CA ALA A 14 -14.84 -9.30 -0.44
C ALA A 14 -13.59 -8.89 -1.22
N TYR A 15 -13.49 -9.38 -2.47
CA TYR A 15 -12.41 -9.01 -3.37
C TYR A 15 -12.69 -7.63 -3.98
N GLU A 16 -11.88 -6.63 -3.64
CA GLU A 16 -11.93 -5.33 -4.29
C GLU A 16 -10.95 -5.29 -5.46
N THR A 17 -11.42 -4.75 -6.59
CA THR A 17 -10.56 -4.48 -7.75
C THR A 17 -9.99 -3.08 -7.63
N VAL A 18 -8.69 -2.98 -7.38
CA VAL A 18 -8.02 -1.69 -7.18
C VAL A 18 -7.15 -1.38 -8.39
N GLN A 19 -7.32 -0.17 -8.94
CA GLN A 19 -6.44 0.36 -9.97
C GLN A 19 -5.22 1.01 -9.32
N LEU A 20 -4.03 0.46 -9.60
CA LEU A 20 -2.76 0.97 -9.12
C LEU A 20 -2.13 1.93 -10.14
N GLN A 21 -1.51 2.98 -9.62
CA GLN A 21 -0.72 3.95 -10.37
C GLN A 21 0.77 3.62 -10.22
N ILE A 22 1.57 3.86 -11.27
CA ILE A 22 3.02 3.66 -11.20
C ILE A 22 3.67 4.87 -10.51
N ALA A 23 4.51 4.63 -9.52
CA ALA A 23 5.38 5.65 -8.94
C ALA A 23 6.63 5.83 -9.82
N ALA A 24 6.72 6.97 -10.51
CA ALA A 24 7.87 7.31 -11.34
C ALA A 24 8.96 8.04 -10.55
N ARG A 25 8.56 8.79 -9.52
CA ARG A 25 9.40 9.67 -8.69
C ARG A 25 8.95 9.60 -7.23
N GLY A 26 9.84 9.96 -6.31
CA GLY A 26 9.51 9.96 -4.88
C GLY A 26 8.30 10.83 -4.53
N ALA A 27 8.07 11.93 -5.26
CA ALA A 27 6.90 12.78 -5.08
C ALA A 27 5.56 12.06 -5.31
N ASP A 28 5.53 11.02 -6.15
CA ASP A 28 4.32 10.22 -6.40
C ASP A 28 3.91 9.41 -5.15
N LEU A 29 4.85 9.14 -4.25
CA LEU A 29 4.63 8.38 -3.02
C LEU A 29 4.29 9.25 -1.81
N TRP A 30 4.24 10.58 -1.96
CA TRP A 30 4.02 11.48 -0.82
C TRP A 30 2.66 11.26 -0.15
N LEU A 31 1.59 11.22 -0.95
CA LEU A 31 0.24 10.94 -0.45
C LEU A 31 0.09 9.51 0.07
N VAL A 32 0.89 8.58 -0.48
CA VAL A 32 0.89 7.18 -0.05
C VAL A 32 1.52 7.04 1.34
N LEU A 33 2.60 7.79 1.62
CA LEU A 33 3.18 7.86 2.97
C LEU A 33 2.21 8.45 3.99
N GLU A 34 1.50 9.51 3.62
CA GLU A 34 0.48 10.12 4.49
C GLU A 34 -0.61 9.11 4.84
N ALA A 35 -1.17 8.43 3.85
CA ALA A 35 -2.19 7.40 4.04
C ALA A 35 -1.65 6.18 4.82
N ALA A 36 -0.39 5.81 4.60
CA ALA A 36 0.25 4.67 5.25
C ALA A 36 0.42 4.83 6.77
N GLN A 37 0.27 6.04 7.31
CA GLN A 37 0.22 6.26 8.76
C GLN A 37 -1.01 5.64 9.42
N TYR A 38 -2.12 5.59 8.68
CA TYR A 38 -3.38 5.02 9.18
C TYR A 38 -3.43 3.53 8.92
N ALA A 39 -3.18 3.15 7.67
CA ALA A 39 -3.23 1.76 7.25
C ALA A 39 -2.38 1.57 5.99
N ARG A 40 -1.66 0.44 5.92
CA ARG A 40 -0.87 0.11 4.73
C ARG A 40 -0.86 -1.38 4.42
N MET A 41 -0.84 -1.69 3.14
CA MET A 41 -0.62 -3.03 2.61
C MET A 41 0.56 -2.99 1.65
N LEU A 42 1.57 -3.82 1.93
CA LEU A 42 2.74 -3.95 1.07
C LEU A 42 2.76 -5.34 0.43
N ILE A 43 2.48 -5.38 -0.87
CA ILE A 43 2.43 -6.56 -1.69
C ILE A 43 3.78 -6.71 -2.36
N ARG A 44 4.45 -7.84 -2.12
CA ARG A 44 5.75 -8.15 -2.71
C ARG A 44 5.62 -9.45 -3.48
N GLU A 45 5.99 -9.42 -4.75
CA GLU A 45 6.22 -10.68 -5.46
C GLU A 45 7.51 -11.35 -5.01
N GLU A 46 7.59 -12.66 -5.18
CA GLU A 46 8.80 -13.41 -4.84
C GLU A 46 9.97 -12.92 -5.71
N PRO A 47 11.06 -12.40 -5.11
CA PRO A 47 12.16 -11.86 -5.87
C PRO A 47 12.87 -12.98 -6.67
N ALA A 48 13.16 -12.73 -7.94
CA ALA A 48 13.83 -13.69 -8.81
C ALA A 48 15.32 -13.87 -8.50
N SER A 49 15.89 -13.01 -7.63
CA SER A 49 17.29 -13.05 -7.23
C SER A 49 17.52 -12.41 -5.86
N SER A 50 18.65 -12.73 -5.21
CA SER A 50 19.04 -12.10 -3.95
C SER A 50 19.19 -10.58 -4.08
N GLN A 51 19.73 -10.10 -5.21
CA GLN A 51 19.87 -8.67 -5.44
C GLN A 51 18.51 -7.96 -5.53
N GLN A 52 17.51 -8.58 -6.15
CA GLN A 52 16.13 -8.09 -6.13
C GLN A 52 15.56 -8.08 -4.71
N ALA A 53 15.80 -9.15 -3.93
CA ALA A 53 15.36 -9.23 -2.55
C ALA A 53 15.94 -8.09 -1.70
N ASP A 54 17.24 -7.81 -1.83
CA ASP A 54 17.93 -6.75 -1.11
C ASP A 54 17.34 -5.36 -1.42
N VAL A 55 17.07 -5.05 -2.70
CA VAL A 55 16.51 -3.73 -3.05
C VAL A 55 15.05 -3.57 -2.64
N VAL A 56 14.26 -4.64 -2.70
CA VAL A 56 12.86 -4.65 -2.24
C VAL A 56 12.81 -4.43 -0.74
N ASP A 57 13.67 -5.13 0.01
CA ASP A 57 13.72 -5.01 1.46
C ASP A 57 14.23 -3.62 1.89
N ALA A 58 15.27 -3.10 1.22
CA ALA A 58 15.75 -1.74 1.46
C ALA A 58 14.66 -0.68 1.21
N PHE A 59 13.89 -0.80 0.13
CA PHE A 59 12.75 0.08 -0.11
C PHE A 59 11.68 -0.06 0.98
N ALA A 60 11.31 -1.28 1.34
CA ALA A 60 10.27 -1.52 2.33
C ALA A 60 10.63 -1.02 3.74
N GLN A 61 11.89 -1.19 4.14
CA GLN A 61 12.42 -0.65 5.38
C GLN A 61 12.42 0.88 5.36
N ALA A 62 12.90 1.50 4.28
CA ALA A 62 12.90 2.94 4.15
C ALA A 62 11.48 3.51 4.18
N PHE A 63 10.56 2.91 3.41
CA PHE A 63 9.15 3.32 3.37
C PHE A 63 8.49 3.24 4.76
N SER A 64 8.69 2.12 5.48
CA SER A 64 8.20 1.97 6.86
C SER A 64 8.77 3.06 7.76
N GLY A 65 10.09 3.27 7.74
CA GLY A 65 10.75 4.28 8.55
C GLY A 65 10.27 5.71 8.25
N TYR A 66 9.99 6.05 6.99
CA TYR A 66 9.43 7.36 6.64
C TYR A 66 8.00 7.55 7.10
N THR A 67 7.21 6.47 7.07
CA THR A 67 5.83 6.48 7.56
C THR A 67 5.79 6.63 9.08
N GLU A 68 6.63 5.88 9.80
CA GLU A 68 6.73 5.93 11.27
C GLU A 68 7.24 7.28 11.79
N ASN A 69 8.06 7.99 11.00
CA ASN A 69 8.59 9.31 11.36
C ASN A 69 7.94 10.44 10.55
N TRP A 70 6.71 10.24 10.07
CA TRP A 70 6.07 11.17 9.12
C TRP A 70 5.97 12.61 9.66
N GLU A 71 5.52 12.79 10.91
CA GLU A 71 5.38 14.12 11.51
C GLU A 71 6.72 14.89 11.57
N ASP A 72 7.79 14.21 11.97
CA ASP A 72 9.14 14.80 11.99
C ASP A 72 9.67 15.09 10.57
N ASN A 73 9.45 14.16 9.65
CA ASN A 73 9.87 14.28 8.25
C ASN A 73 9.18 15.43 7.52
N THR A 74 7.88 15.61 7.72
CA THR A 74 7.09 16.70 7.12
C THR A 74 7.47 18.06 7.71
N ALA A 75 7.72 18.13 9.02
CA ALA A 75 8.09 19.37 9.70
C ALA A 75 9.47 19.89 9.31
N GLN A 76 10.44 19.00 9.04
CA GLN A 76 11.85 19.38 8.96
C GLN A 76 12.51 19.17 7.60
N ASN A 77 12.11 18.16 6.80
CA ASN A 77 12.94 17.76 5.65
C ASN A 77 12.24 16.96 4.53
N SER A 78 11.02 17.35 4.16
CA SER A 78 10.23 16.65 3.13
C SER A 78 10.97 16.45 1.81
N SER A 79 11.73 17.44 1.32
CA SER A 79 12.51 17.32 0.09
C SER A 79 13.53 16.18 0.13
N ALA A 80 14.27 16.03 1.24
CA ALA A 80 15.27 14.98 1.38
C ALA A 80 14.65 13.59 1.39
N VAL A 81 13.47 13.44 2.01
CA VAL A 81 12.68 12.20 1.99
C VAL A 81 12.25 11.86 0.56
N LEU A 82 11.72 12.83 -0.18
CA LEU A 82 11.30 12.64 -1.57
C LEU A 82 12.47 12.26 -2.50
N GLU A 83 13.64 12.88 -2.31
CA GLU A 83 14.85 12.53 -3.05
C GLU A 83 15.32 11.10 -2.71
N ALA A 84 15.32 10.73 -1.43
CA ALA A 84 15.70 9.38 -1.00
C ALA A 84 14.74 8.30 -1.54
N LEU A 85 13.43 8.53 -1.48
CA LEU A 85 12.43 7.65 -2.11
C LEU A 85 12.67 7.52 -3.62
N GLY A 86 12.99 8.64 -4.30
CA GLY A 86 13.37 8.62 -5.71
C GLY A 86 14.54 7.68 -5.99
N ALA A 87 15.58 7.72 -5.16
CA ALA A 87 16.74 6.84 -5.30
C ALA A 87 16.37 5.35 -5.11
N HIS A 88 15.48 5.02 -4.17
CA HIS A 88 14.98 3.65 -4.01
C HIS A 88 14.15 3.18 -5.21
N LEU A 89 13.31 4.06 -5.77
CA LEU A 89 12.56 3.76 -7.01
C LEU A 89 13.48 3.51 -8.19
N ASP A 90 14.55 4.29 -8.33
CA ASP A 90 15.56 4.09 -9.37
C ASP A 90 16.33 2.77 -9.17
N ALA A 91 16.66 2.40 -7.93
CA ALA A 91 17.31 1.14 -7.61
C ALA A 91 16.43 -0.07 -7.96
N LEU A 92 15.14 -0.02 -7.62
CA LEU A 92 14.15 -1.04 -8.00
C LEU A 92 14.03 -1.16 -9.53
N ARG A 93 13.94 -0.03 -10.23
CA ARG A 93 13.88 0.00 -11.70
C ARG A 93 15.13 -0.58 -12.34
N GLY A 94 16.30 -0.33 -11.75
CA GLY A 94 17.57 -0.95 -12.16
C GLY A 94 17.56 -2.47 -12.06
N GLN A 95 16.69 -3.04 -11.23
CA GLN A 95 16.46 -4.49 -11.08
C GLN A 95 15.24 -5.00 -11.88
N GLY A 96 14.64 -4.15 -12.73
CA GLY A 96 13.46 -4.49 -13.52
C GLY A 96 12.16 -4.51 -12.72
N LEU A 97 12.14 -3.95 -11.51
CA LEU A 97 10.96 -3.86 -10.65
C LEU A 97 10.34 -2.46 -10.73
N GLN A 98 9.03 -2.38 -10.54
CA GLN A 98 8.27 -1.15 -10.46
C GLN A 98 7.47 -1.09 -9.16
N VAL A 99 7.26 0.13 -8.67
CA VAL A 99 6.39 0.37 -7.53
C VAL A 99 5.07 0.89 -8.06
N HIS A 100 4.02 0.16 -7.73
CA HIS A 100 2.64 0.52 -8.01
C HIS A 100 1.98 0.89 -6.69
N TRP A 101 1.09 1.88 -6.72
CA TRP A 101 0.42 2.36 -5.51
C TRP A 101 -1.03 2.75 -5.76
N ALA A 102 -1.84 2.69 -4.71
CA ALA A 102 -3.18 3.26 -4.66
C ALA A 102 -3.50 3.69 -3.24
N ILE A 103 -4.50 4.56 -3.10
CA ILE A 103 -5.12 4.89 -1.82
C ILE A 103 -6.60 4.58 -1.96
N VAL A 104 -7.10 3.70 -1.12
CA VAL A 104 -8.51 3.32 -1.07
C VAL A 104 -9.09 3.71 0.28
N GLN A 105 -10.40 3.94 0.33
CA GLN A 105 -11.09 4.18 1.59
C GLN A 105 -11.53 2.84 2.14
N HIS A 106 -11.03 2.46 3.31
CA HIS A 106 -11.41 1.23 3.98
C HIS A 106 -12.26 1.57 5.20
N SER A 107 -13.42 0.91 5.32
CA SER A 107 -14.31 1.09 6.46
C SER A 107 -14.30 -0.15 7.32
N TYR A 108 -14.11 0.03 8.61
CA TYR A 108 -14.15 -1.04 9.61
C TYR A 108 -15.13 -0.66 10.73
N GLU A 109 -15.68 -1.66 11.39
CA GLU A 109 -16.54 -1.47 12.56
C GLU A 109 -15.68 -1.40 13.82
N THR A 110 -15.91 -0.37 14.64
CA THR A 110 -15.30 -0.26 15.97
C THR A 110 -16.08 -1.08 17.00
N GLU A 111 -15.51 -1.28 18.19
CA GLU A 111 -16.17 -1.99 19.29
C GLU A 111 -17.52 -1.36 19.71
N ASP A 112 -17.71 -0.07 19.46
CA ASP A 112 -18.96 0.66 19.71
C ASP A 112 -20.02 0.49 18.59
N ALA A 113 -19.76 -0.37 17.59
CA ALA A 113 -20.57 -0.55 16.39
C ALA A 113 -20.71 0.72 15.53
N ASP A 114 -19.72 1.62 15.64
CA ASP A 114 -19.57 2.77 14.75
C ASP A 114 -18.69 2.36 13.55
N THR A 115 -19.08 2.78 12.35
CA THR A 115 -18.27 2.56 11.15
C THR A 115 -17.29 3.71 10.99
N THR A 116 -15.99 3.41 11.03
CA THR A 116 -14.94 4.40 10.77
C THR A 116 -14.30 4.12 9.41
N THR A 117 -14.14 5.17 8.61
CA THR A 117 -13.45 5.10 7.32
C THR A 117 -12.06 5.70 7.44
N ILE A 118 -11.04 4.93 7.09
CA ILE A 118 -9.65 5.37 7.05
C ILE A 118 -9.06 5.19 5.65
N PRO A 119 -8.09 6.02 5.25
CA PRO A 119 -7.33 5.77 4.03
C PRO A 119 -6.40 4.57 4.23
N LEU A 120 -6.44 3.62 3.29
CA LEU A 120 -5.53 2.49 3.19
C LEU A 120 -4.57 2.72 2.02
N ALA A 121 -3.28 2.82 2.32
CA ALA A 121 -2.22 2.84 1.33
C ALA A 121 -1.92 1.43 0.83
N ILE A 122 -2.04 1.19 -0.47
CA ILE A 122 -1.66 -0.07 -1.11
C ILE A 122 -0.40 0.18 -1.91
N ILE A 123 0.62 -0.63 -1.69
CA ILE A 123 1.89 -0.56 -2.39
C ILE A 123 2.21 -1.96 -2.90
N SER A 124 2.50 -2.06 -4.20
CA SER A 124 2.93 -3.30 -4.83
C SER A 124 4.30 -3.10 -5.46
N VAL A 125 5.22 -4.04 -5.25
CA VAL A 125 6.53 -4.07 -5.89
C VAL A 125 6.60 -5.29 -6.78
N THR A 126 6.59 -5.07 -8.10
CA THR A 126 6.39 -6.11 -9.11
C THR A 126 7.16 -5.79 -10.40
N PRO A 127 7.66 -6.79 -11.15
CA PRO A 127 8.11 -6.61 -12.53
C PRO A 127 6.94 -6.46 -13.53
N ASP A 128 5.72 -6.84 -13.14
CA ASP A 128 4.53 -6.80 -13.98
C ASP A 128 3.99 -5.38 -14.12
N LEU A 129 3.46 -5.07 -15.30
CA LEU A 129 2.94 -3.74 -15.62
C LEU A 129 1.43 -3.62 -15.37
N SER A 130 0.77 -4.68 -14.89
CA SER A 130 -0.68 -4.69 -14.72
C SER A 130 -1.08 -3.71 -13.62
N PRO A 131 -1.84 -2.67 -13.97
CA PRO A 131 -2.24 -1.64 -13.03
C PRO A 131 -3.46 -2.09 -12.22
N THR A 132 -3.77 -3.38 -12.13
CA THR A 132 -5.01 -3.86 -11.50
C THR A 132 -4.71 -5.08 -10.68
N ILE A 133 -5.04 -5.01 -9.40
CA ILE A 133 -4.94 -6.12 -8.46
C ILE A 133 -6.31 -6.41 -7.87
N HIS A 134 -6.54 -7.68 -7.58
CA HIS A 134 -7.69 -8.14 -6.80
C HIS A 134 -7.20 -8.38 -5.38
N LEU A 135 -7.72 -7.60 -4.45
CA LEU A 135 -7.34 -7.67 -3.04
C LEU A 135 -8.48 -8.22 -2.22
N ALA A 136 -8.19 -9.26 -1.45
CA ALA A 136 -9.01 -9.60 -0.30
C ALA A 136 -8.82 -8.47 0.72
N MET A 137 -9.87 -7.69 0.94
CA MET A 137 -9.83 -6.65 1.98
C MET A 137 -9.82 -7.34 3.35
N PRO A 138 -8.88 -7.03 4.24
CA PRO A 138 -8.92 -7.57 5.59
C PRO A 138 -10.17 -7.05 6.30
N ASP A 139 -11.00 -7.96 6.83
CA ASP A 139 -12.20 -7.61 7.62
C ASP A 139 -11.85 -6.80 8.87
N ASN A 140 -10.67 -7.03 9.44
CA ASN A 140 -10.14 -6.29 10.58
C ASN A 140 -8.73 -5.79 10.22
N LEU A 141 -8.58 -4.47 10.08
CA LEU A 141 -7.26 -3.85 10.18
C LEU A 141 -6.89 -3.80 11.66
N ASP A 142 -5.72 -4.32 12.01
CA ASP A 142 -5.09 -4.05 13.30
C ASP A 142 -4.67 -2.57 13.27
N ILE A 143 -5.55 -1.73 13.77
CA ILE A 143 -5.31 -0.31 13.91
C ILE A 143 -4.52 -0.22 15.19
N GLY A 144 -3.29 0.27 15.10
CA GLY A 144 -2.42 0.42 16.26
C GLY A 144 -3.19 1.15 17.36
N ASP A 145 -3.61 0.39 18.35
CA ASP A 145 -4.23 0.89 19.57
C ASP A 145 -3.11 1.63 20.31
N GLU A 146 -3.06 2.95 20.17
CA GLU A 146 -2.21 3.78 21.01
C GLU A 146 -2.85 3.87 22.41
N ASP A 147 -2.33 3.05 23.34
CA ASP A 147 -2.58 3.13 24.79
C ASP A 147 -2.13 4.48 25.40
#